data_AF-K1RDZ9-F1
#
_entry.id   AF-K1RDZ9-F1
#
_cell.length_a   1.000
_cell.length_b   1.000
_cell.length_c   1.000
_cell.angle_alpha   90.00
_cell.angle_beta   90.00
_cell.angle_gamma   90.00
#
_symmetry.space_group_name_H-M   'P 1'
#
loop_
_entity.id
_entity.type
_entity.pdbx_description
1 polymer ?
#
loop_
_entity_poly.entity_id
_entity_poly.type
_entity_poly.pdbx_seq_one_letter_code
_entity_poly.pdbx_strand_id
1 'polypeptide(L)'
;MLPFGKTPPCTEAIIQSGIKKVFIGSEDPNPLVAGKGAETLRKHGIYVESGILKKECDRINDVFFHYITYKTPFVVMKYAMTADGKIACYNGESKWITGERARENVQKSRLRYSAVMVGREL
;
A
#
# COMPACT_ATOMS: atom_id res chain seq x y z
N MET A 1 -18.75 -16.43 -8.99
CA MET A 1 -18.02 -15.87 -10.15
C MET A 1 -17.24 -14.64 -9.68
N LEU A 2 -15.96 -14.52 -10.01
CA LEU A 2 -15.17 -13.32 -9.69
C LEU A 2 -15.63 -12.14 -10.57
N PRO A 3 -15.60 -10.90 -10.07
CA PRO A 3 -16.00 -9.75 -10.87
C PRO A 3 -15.04 -9.55 -12.06
N PHE A 4 -15.59 -9.37 -13.26
CA PHE A 4 -14.85 -8.95 -14.44
C PHE A 4 -14.62 -7.44 -14.37
N GLY A 5 -13.36 -7.04 -14.17
CA GLY A 5 -12.94 -5.64 -14.18
C GLY A 5 -12.53 -5.18 -15.58
N LYS A 6 -11.55 -4.28 -15.65
CA LYS A 6 -10.93 -3.85 -16.93
C LYS A 6 -10.17 -4.98 -17.62
N THR A 7 -9.68 -5.94 -16.85
CA THR A 7 -8.97 -7.13 -17.32
C THR A 7 -9.67 -8.38 -16.78
N PRO A 8 -9.60 -9.52 -17.50
CA PRO A 8 -10.12 -10.79 -17.01
C PRO A 8 -9.42 -11.23 -15.71
N PRO A 9 -10.07 -12.07 -14.88
CA PRO A 9 -9.50 -12.52 -13.61
C PRO A 9 -8.21 -13.32 -13.80
N CYS A 10 -7.17 -13.01 -13.02
CA CYS A 10 -5.90 -13.74 -13.08
C CYS A 10 -6.04 -15.24 -12.79
N THR A 11 -7.07 -15.66 -12.05
CA THR A 11 -7.35 -17.08 -11.79
C THR A 11 -7.58 -17.88 -13.07
N GLU A 12 -8.21 -17.28 -14.07
CA GLU A 12 -8.46 -17.93 -15.36
C GLU A 12 -7.14 -18.18 -16.11
N ALA A 13 -6.27 -17.16 -16.17
CA ALA A 13 -4.94 -17.30 -16.76
C ALA A 13 -4.09 -18.37 -16.05
N ILE A 14 -4.16 -18.44 -14.71
CA ILE A 14 -3.46 -19.48 -13.93
C ILE A 14 -3.98 -20.87 -14.29
N ILE A 15 -5.30 -21.06 -14.38
CA ILE A 15 -5.90 -22.35 -14.75
C ILE A 15 -5.46 -22.76 -16.17
N GLN A 16 -5.56 -21.84 -17.13
CA GLN A 16 -5.20 -22.09 -18.53
C GLN A 16 -3.70 -22.40 -18.71
N SER A 17 -2.84 -21.81 -17.89
CA SER A 17 -1.40 -22.05 -17.94
C SER A 17 -0.97 -23.44 -17.46
N GLY A 18 -1.87 -24.21 -16.83
CA GLY A 18 -1.57 -25.54 -16.31
C GLY A 18 -0.78 -25.56 -14.99
N ILE A 19 -0.66 -24.41 -14.31
CA ILE A 19 -0.04 -24.31 -12.97
C ILE A 19 -0.74 -25.27 -12.00
N LYS A 20 0.06 -26.02 -11.23
CA LYS A 20 -0.45 -27.05 -10.30
C LYS A 20 -0.44 -26.62 -8.83
N LYS A 21 0.39 -25.63 -8.48
CA LYS A 21 0.54 -25.14 -7.11
C LYS A 21 0.61 -23.63 -7.11
N VAL A 22 -0.17 -23.00 -6.23
CA VAL A 22 -0.21 -21.55 -6.03
C VAL A 22 -0.03 -21.28 -4.55
N PHE A 23 0.87 -20.36 -4.23
CA PHE A 23 1.14 -19.92 -2.86
C PHE A 23 0.74 -18.45 -2.74
N ILE A 24 -0.16 -18.15 -1.82
CA ILE A 24 -0.73 -16.82 -1.63
C ILE A 24 -0.15 -16.23 -0.36
N GLY A 25 0.53 -15.09 -0.48
CA GLY A 25 1.15 -14.44 0.67
C GLY A 25 0.15 -13.64 1.51
N SER A 26 -0.57 -12.73 0.87
CA SER A 26 -1.68 -11.99 1.49
C SER A 26 -3.00 -12.28 0.80
N GLU A 27 -4.05 -12.34 1.60
CA GLU A 27 -5.43 -12.35 1.13
C GLU A 27 -5.91 -10.91 0.90
N ASP A 28 -6.93 -10.75 0.05
CA ASP A 28 -7.56 -9.45 -0.20
C ASP A 28 -8.44 -9.07 0.99
N PRO A 29 -8.25 -7.89 1.64
CA PRO A 29 -9.08 -7.45 2.75
C PRO A 29 -10.49 -7.03 2.33
N ASN A 30 -10.76 -6.88 1.04
CA ASN A 30 -12.08 -6.51 0.53
C ASN A 30 -13.05 -7.69 0.68
N PRO A 31 -14.10 -7.57 1.51
CA PRO A 31 -15.06 -8.65 1.75
C PRO A 31 -15.76 -9.16 0.49
N LEU A 32 -15.84 -8.35 -0.57
CA LEU A 32 -16.47 -8.72 -1.82
C LEU A 32 -15.67 -9.75 -2.63
N VAL A 33 -14.37 -9.87 -2.39
CA VAL A 33 -13.46 -10.72 -3.19
C VAL A 33 -12.58 -11.64 -2.35
N ALA A 34 -12.47 -11.39 -1.04
CA ALA A 34 -11.73 -12.21 -0.09
C ALA A 34 -12.04 -13.71 -0.29
N GLY A 35 -10.98 -14.52 -0.45
CA GLY A 35 -11.06 -15.99 -0.58
C GLY A 35 -11.58 -16.54 -1.92
N LYS A 36 -12.34 -15.77 -2.71
CA LYS A 36 -12.99 -16.27 -3.95
C LYS A 36 -12.02 -16.77 -5.01
N GLY A 37 -10.85 -16.12 -5.13
CA GLY A 37 -9.81 -16.52 -6.08
C GLY A 37 -9.15 -17.85 -5.69
N ALA A 38 -8.75 -17.98 -4.42
CA ALA A 38 -8.18 -19.21 -3.87
C ALA A 38 -9.17 -20.38 -3.98
N GLU A 39 -10.44 -20.15 -3.66
CA GLU A 39 -11.49 -21.16 -3.80
C GLU A 39 -11.68 -21.60 -5.25
N THR A 40 -11.66 -20.66 -6.20
CA THR A 40 -11.80 -20.95 -7.63
C THR A 40 -10.65 -21.83 -8.13
N LEU A 41 -9.42 -21.52 -7.73
CA LEU A 41 -8.24 -22.33 -8.07
C LEU A 41 -8.34 -23.75 -7.47
N ARG A 42 -8.73 -23.87 -6.19
CA ARG A 42 -8.92 -25.18 -5.54
C ARG A 42 -9.98 -26.03 -6.25
N LYS A 43 -11.09 -25.42 -6.70
CA LYS A 43 -12.15 -26.10 -7.47
C LYS A 43 -11.66 -26.67 -8.81
N HIS A 44 -10.59 -26.11 -9.37
CA HIS A 44 -9.97 -26.60 -10.61
C HIS A 44 -8.79 -27.56 -10.34
N GLY A 45 -8.70 -28.12 -9.13
CA GLY A 45 -7.69 -29.12 -8.78
C GLY A 45 -6.28 -28.55 -8.56
N ILE A 46 -6.16 -27.23 -8.43
CA ILE A 46 -4.88 -26.58 -8.13
C ILE A 46 -4.67 -26.59 -6.62
N TYR A 47 -3.48 -26.99 -6.18
CA TYR A 47 -3.10 -26.88 -4.78
C TYR A 47 -2.89 -25.40 -4.42
N VAL A 48 -3.56 -24.93 -3.36
CA VAL A 48 -3.46 -23.54 -2.90
C VAL A 48 -3.19 -23.47 -1.42
N GLU A 49 -2.03 -22.93 -1.07
CA GLU A 49 -1.64 -22.62 0.31
C GLU A 49 -1.62 -21.09 0.50
N SER A 50 -2.25 -20.61 1.57
CA SER A 50 -2.40 -19.18 1.87
C SER A 50 -1.62 -18.80 3.13
N GLY A 51 -1.27 -17.52 3.25
CA GLY A 51 -0.61 -16.95 4.43
C GLY A 51 0.91 -17.08 4.42
N ILE A 52 1.51 -17.39 3.27
CA ILE A 52 2.97 -17.52 3.15
C ILE A 52 3.64 -16.16 3.34
N LEU A 53 4.42 -16.00 4.42
CA LEU A 53 5.03 -14.71 4.77
C LEU A 53 3.99 -13.57 4.86
N LYS A 54 2.81 -13.89 5.41
CA LYS A 54 1.67 -12.96 5.41
C LYS A 54 2.05 -11.58 5.94
N LYS A 55 2.81 -11.51 7.04
CA LYS A 55 3.20 -10.24 7.66
C LYS A 55 4.06 -9.38 6.72
N GLU A 56 4.99 -9.99 6.01
CA GLU A 56 5.86 -9.32 5.04
C GLU A 56 5.07 -8.92 3.79
N CYS A 57 4.17 -9.79 3.31
CA CYS A 57 3.30 -9.51 2.18
C CYS A 57 2.27 -8.40 2.49
N ASP A 58 1.74 -8.34 3.70
CA ASP A 58 0.80 -7.29 4.10
C ASP A 58 1.51 -5.92 4.10
N ARG A 59 2.76 -5.87 4.60
CA ARG A 59 3.57 -4.64 4.74
C ARG A 59 3.82 -3.90 3.42
N ILE A 60 3.78 -4.59 2.28
CA ILE A 60 3.97 -3.91 0.99
C ILE A 60 2.75 -3.07 0.61
N ASN A 61 1.58 -3.36 1.19
CA ASN A 61 0.27 -2.80 0.83
C ASN A 61 -0.42 -2.06 1.98
N ASP A 62 0.32 -1.59 3.00
CA ASP A 62 -0.24 -0.91 4.19
C ASP A 62 -1.26 0.19 3.85
N VAL A 63 -0.96 1.01 2.84
CA VAL A 63 -1.84 2.11 2.38
C VAL A 63 -3.17 1.57 1.85
N PHE A 64 -3.11 0.52 1.01
CA PHE A 64 -4.29 -0.10 0.41
C PHE A 64 -5.13 -0.81 1.48
N PHE A 65 -4.50 -1.56 2.38
CA PHE A 65 -5.19 -2.28 3.45
C PHE A 65 -5.86 -1.33 4.44
N HIS A 66 -5.20 -0.24 4.82
CA HIS A 66 -5.82 0.79 5.65
C HIS A 66 -7.06 1.38 4.96
N TYR A 67 -6.94 1.78 3.70
CA TYR A 67 -8.05 2.38 2.96
C TYR A 67 -9.24 1.42 2.82
N ILE A 68 -9.00 0.16 2.44
CA ILE A 68 -10.08 -0.82 2.28
C ILE A 68 -10.74 -1.17 3.61
N THR A 69 -9.97 -1.27 4.69
CA THR A 69 -10.48 -1.69 6.01
C THR A 69 -11.22 -0.55 6.73
N TYR A 70 -10.61 0.63 6.81
CA TYR A 70 -11.12 1.75 7.62
C TYR A 70 -11.93 2.77 6.83
N LYS A 71 -11.91 2.70 5.49
CA LYS A 71 -12.57 3.67 4.59
C LYS A 71 -12.09 5.11 4.78
N THR A 72 -10.88 5.28 5.28
CA THR A 72 -10.19 6.56 5.48
C THR A 72 -8.85 6.57 4.75
N PRO A 73 -8.31 7.75 4.37
CA PRO A 73 -6.99 7.82 3.78
C PRO A 73 -5.90 7.43 4.80
N PHE A 74 -4.88 6.70 4.35
CA PHE A 74 -3.67 6.49 5.14
C PHE A 74 -2.85 7.78 5.16
N VAL A 75 -2.68 8.38 6.33
CA VAL A 75 -2.03 9.68 6.49
C VAL A 75 -0.62 9.51 7.08
N VAL A 76 0.36 10.14 6.44
CA VAL A 76 1.70 10.31 6.99
C VAL A 76 1.97 11.79 7.19
N MET A 77 2.24 12.16 8.44
CA MET A 77 2.69 13.50 8.80
C MET A 77 4.21 13.58 8.67
N LYS A 78 4.68 14.52 7.85
CA LYS A 78 6.11 14.84 7.74
C LYS A 78 6.38 16.22 8.32
N TYR A 79 7.39 16.34 9.16
CA TYR A 79 7.91 17.61 9.67
C TYR A 79 9.45 17.64 9.57
N ALA A 80 10.04 18.83 9.59
CA ALA A 80 11.49 19.03 9.66
C ALA A 80 11.76 20.12 10.69
N MET A 81 12.68 19.86 11.61
CA MET A 81 12.94 20.72 12.76
C MET A 81 14.41 20.67 13.17
N THR A 82 14.84 21.68 13.92
CA THR A 82 16.11 21.69 14.65
C THR A 82 16.11 20.66 15.78
N ALA A 83 17.26 20.40 16.40
CA ALA A 83 17.38 19.46 17.50
C ALA A 83 16.55 19.86 18.74
N ASP A 84 16.30 21.16 18.93
CA ASP A 84 15.44 21.73 19.98
C ASP A 84 13.98 21.93 19.53
N GLY A 85 13.59 21.37 18.38
CA GLY A 85 12.19 21.27 17.97
C GLY A 85 11.60 22.48 17.25
N LYS A 86 12.43 23.36 16.66
CA LYS A 86 11.98 24.56 15.94
C LYS A 86 11.88 24.31 14.44
N ILE A 87 10.84 24.86 13.80
CA ILE A 87 10.58 24.75 12.35
C ILE A 87 10.91 26.03 11.57
N ALA A 88 11.21 27.12 12.27
CA ALA A 88 11.61 28.41 11.76
C ALA A 88 12.28 29.23 12.87
N CYS A 89 13.07 30.23 12.50
CA CYS A 89 13.52 31.30 13.38
C CYS A 89 12.33 32.18 13.81
N TYR A 90 12.53 33.02 14.84
CA TYR A 90 11.50 33.94 15.35
C TYR A 90 10.98 34.94 14.30
N ASN A 91 11.80 35.24 13.29
CA ASN A 91 11.50 36.11 12.16
C ASN A 91 10.83 35.38 10.98
N GLY A 92 10.51 34.08 11.12
CA GLY A 92 9.89 33.25 10.08
C GLY A 92 10.89 32.62 9.09
N GLU A 93 12.19 32.90 9.20
CA GLU A 93 13.18 32.26 8.34
C GLU A 93 13.29 30.76 8.62
N SER A 94 12.98 29.94 7.63
CA SER A 94 12.91 28.48 7.74
C SER A 94 13.75 27.75 6.71
N LYS A 95 14.50 28.50 5.88
CA LYS A 95 15.26 27.91 4.78
C LYS A 95 16.48 27.16 5.30
N TRP A 96 16.38 25.86 5.05
CA TRP A 96 17.38 24.80 5.18
C TRP A 96 17.76 24.38 6.59
N ILE A 97 16.75 24.12 7.42
CA ILE A 97 16.91 23.37 8.67
C ILE A 97 17.51 21.97 8.42
N THR A 98 17.01 21.25 7.41
CA THR A 98 17.52 19.90 7.04
C THR A 98 18.28 19.92 5.73
N GLY A 99 19.35 19.13 5.63
CA GLY A 99 20.19 18.99 4.44
C GLY A 99 19.53 18.27 3.25
N GLU A 100 20.27 18.18 2.13
CA GLU A 100 19.79 17.69 0.84
C GLU A 100 19.24 16.25 0.89
N ARG A 101 19.97 15.32 1.52
CA ARG A 101 19.54 13.92 1.69
C ARG A 101 18.15 13.79 2.33
N ALA A 102 17.83 14.65 3.30
CA ALA A 102 16.51 14.66 3.93
C ALA A 102 15.42 15.13 2.96
N ARG A 103 15.73 16.09 2.10
CA ARG A 103 14.80 16.63 1.09
C ARG A 103 14.56 15.64 -0.05
N GLU A 104 15.58 14.91 -0.49
CA GLU A 104 15.43 13.80 -1.43
C GLU A 104 14.53 12.69 -0.88
N ASN A 105 14.69 12.34 0.40
CA ASN A 105 13.83 11.35 1.04
C ASN A 105 12.36 11.77 1.03
N VAL A 106 12.05 13.06 1.23
CA VAL A 106 10.68 13.58 1.13
C VAL A 106 10.14 13.45 -0.29
N GLN A 107 10.96 13.62 -1.33
CA GLN A 107 10.51 13.39 -2.71
C GLN A 107 10.14 11.92 -2.95
N LYS A 108 10.92 10.98 -2.41
CA LYS A 108 10.56 9.55 -2.43
C LYS A 108 9.24 9.28 -1.71
N SER A 109 9.00 9.94 -0.57
CA SER A 109 7.70 9.85 0.11
C SER A 109 6.56 10.39 -0.77
N ARG A 110 6.74 11.55 -1.41
CA ARG A 110 5.73 12.14 -2.31
C ARG A 110 5.39 11.26 -3.51
N LEU A 111 6.34 10.47 -4.02
CA LEU A 111 6.08 9.47 -5.07
C LEU A 111 5.27 8.27 -4.57
N ARG A 112 5.33 7.97 -3.27
CA ARG A 112 4.62 6.82 -2.66
C ARG A 112 3.16 7.14 -2.34
N TYR A 113 2.81 8.39 -2.08
CA TYR A 113 1.47 8.80 -1.68
C TYR A 113 0.73 9.52 -2.81
N SER A 114 -0.58 9.32 -2.91
CA SER A 114 -1.39 9.86 -4.00
C SER A 114 -1.67 11.37 -3.90
N ALA A 115 -1.46 11.99 -2.73
CA ALA A 115 -1.72 13.40 -2.51
C ALA A 115 -0.76 14.02 -1.48
N VAL A 116 -0.55 15.33 -1.59
CA VAL A 116 0.19 16.14 -0.63
C VAL A 116 -0.74 17.24 -0.13
N MET A 117 -0.81 17.41 1.19
CA MET A 117 -1.64 18.41 1.85
C MET A 117 -0.75 19.38 2.64
N VAL A 118 -1.07 20.67 2.56
CA VAL A 118 -0.48 21.74 3.38
C VAL A 118 -1.61 22.67 3.84
N GLY A 119 -1.44 23.29 5.01
CA GLY A 119 -2.32 24.38 5.44
C GLY A 119 -1.98 25.68 4.73
N ARG A 120 -2.92 26.62 4.67
CA ARG A 120 -2.56 28.01 4.35
C ARG A 120 -1.88 28.64 5.58
N GLU A 121 -0.89 29.49 5.33
CA GLU A 121 -0.44 30.44 6.33
C GLU A 121 -1.52 31.53 6.49
N LEU A 122 -1.77 31.95 7.73
CA LEU A 122 -2.66 33.06 8.10
C LEU A 122 -1.83 34.28 8.44
#